data_AF-A0A061N5N3-F1
#
_entry.id   AF-A0A061N5N3-F1
#
_cell.length_a   1.000
_cell.length_b   1.000
_cell.length_c   1.000
_cell.angle_alpha   90.00
_cell.angle_beta   90.00
_cell.angle_gamma   90.00
#
_symmetry.space_group_name_H-M   'P 1'
#
loop_
_entity.id
_entity.type
_entity.pdbx_description
1 polymer ?
#
loop_
_entity_poly.entity_id
_entity_poly.type
_entity_poly.pdbx_seq_one_letter_code
_entity_poly.pdbx_strand_id
1 'polypeptide(L)'
;MNVFGYELRKLLRSPVLLSLIALLILLNVFVISSAWYDTSAAERNATTSLVENYGHVLDENWVFDVAADNEERLTAFNETNNKTISSASDQVAHGIDITDPLAIELIELAVREAYVEEAQLIYEEYEQITMDGLAEEAIDQYALEGNQTEWMHNQYAAYSERYDALLHQEENKTVFYLGQQTHATLYEHVFRYSLIGLSIILTLLTAHSVNYEHAYGTAQHIYSTARGRRLLFTKWLAVNASSFLIITAVLAISLTVFFSTNSFSGMWNTYVSSYFNMDGPLPYLTWWPLTMLTFLIGALIVTYTVLLTFVQIVFFYECVHT
;
A
#
# COMPACT_ATOMS: atom_id res chain seq x y z
N MET A 1 -2.69 -43.98 3.60
CA MET A 1 -2.52 -42.88 4.56
C MET A 1 -1.78 -41.74 3.89
N ASN A 2 -2.40 -40.58 3.71
CA ASN A 2 -1.80 -39.45 3.00
C ASN A 2 -0.91 -38.65 3.96
N VAL A 3 0.40 -38.98 3.99
CA VAL A 3 1.38 -38.41 4.93
C VAL A 3 1.46 -36.88 4.80
N PHE A 4 1.34 -36.36 3.58
CA PHE A 4 1.30 -34.91 3.33
C PHE A 4 0.17 -34.22 4.10
N GLY A 5 -1.04 -34.78 4.07
CA GLY A 5 -2.18 -34.20 4.78
C GLY A 5 -1.99 -34.18 6.29
N TYR A 6 -1.27 -35.16 6.86
CA TYR A 6 -0.93 -35.16 8.29
C TYR A 6 0.11 -34.10 8.64
N GLU A 7 1.18 -33.97 7.86
CA GLU A 7 2.18 -32.91 8.07
C GLU A 7 1.55 -31.52 7.90
N LEU A 8 0.72 -31.31 6.88
CA LEU A 8 0.01 -30.05 6.68
C LEU A 8 -0.91 -29.72 7.86
N ARG A 9 -1.71 -30.70 8.33
CA ARG A 9 -2.63 -30.51 9.45
C ARG A 9 -1.90 -30.26 10.77
N LYS A 10 -0.74 -30.88 10.96
CA LYS A 10 0.14 -30.67 12.12
C LYS A 10 0.58 -29.19 12.18
N LEU A 11 1.03 -28.64 11.07
CA LEU A 11 1.46 -27.24 10.96
C LEU A 11 0.31 -26.25 11.19
N LEU A 12 -0.82 -26.45 10.50
CA LEU A 12 -1.97 -25.54 10.56
C LEU A 12 -2.76 -25.62 11.88
N ARG A 13 -2.47 -26.59 12.76
CA ARG A 13 -3.10 -26.73 14.08
C ARG A 13 -2.20 -26.40 15.24
N SER A 14 -0.98 -25.90 14.98
CA SER A 14 -0.10 -25.47 16.06
C SER A 14 -0.71 -24.25 16.77
N PRO A 15 -1.06 -24.35 18.07
CA PRO A 15 -1.72 -23.26 18.78
C PRO A 15 -0.83 -22.01 18.85
N VAL A 16 0.49 -22.20 18.99
CA VAL A 16 1.46 -21.11 19.03
C VAL A 16 1.47 -20.34 17.70
N LEU A 17 1.53 -21.05 16.56
CA LEU A 17 1.53 -20.42 15.25
C LEU A 17 0.20 -19.70 14.97
N LEU A 18 -0.93 -20.32 15.33
CA LEU A 18 -2.24 -19.69 15.19
C LEU A 18 -2.37 -18.42 16.04
N SER A 19 -1.86 -18.41 17.27
CA SER A 19 -1.83 -17.21 18.11
C SER A 19 -0.97 -16.10 17.51
N LEU A 20 0.19 -16.42 16.94
CA LEU A 20 1.05 -15.42 16.28
C LEU A 20 0.41 -14.86 15.01
N ILE A 21 -0.23 -15.70 14.20
CA ILE A 21 -0.98 -15.28 13.00
C ILE A 21 -2.12 -14.34 13.41
N ALA A 22 -2.89 -14.70 14.44
CA ALA A 22 -3.97 -13.85 14.95
C ALA A 22 -3.44 -12.51 15.46
N LEU A 23 -2.32 -12.51 16.19
CA LEU A 23 -1.67 -11.28 16.67
C LEU A 23 -1.21 -10.37 15.52
N LEU A 24 -0.62 -10.95 14.46
CA LEU A 24 -0.20 -10.19 13.28
C LEU A 24 -1.40 -9.57 12.55
N ILE A 25 -2.49 -10.33 12.39
CA ILE A 25 -3.72 -9.80 11.81
C ILE A 25 -4.27 -8.66 12.67
N LEU A 26 -4.32 -8.83 13.99
CA LEU A 26 -4.78 -7.78 14.90
C LEU A 26 -3.91 -6.52 14.82
N LEU A 27 -2.59 -6.68 14.71
CA LEU A 27 -1.67 -5.56 14.52
C LEU A 27 -1.96 -4.82 13.21
N ASN A 28 -2.13 -5.55 12.11
CA ASN A 28 -2.49 -4.94 10.81
C ASN A 28 -3.83 -4.20 10.89
N VAL A 29 -4.85 -4.80 11.51
CA VAL A 29 -6.16 -4.15 11.71
C VAL A 29 -6.03 -2.89 12.56
N PHE A 30 -5.24 -2.94 13.63
CA PHE A 30 -4.98 -1.78 14.50
C PHE A 30 -4.32 -0.64 13.73
N VAL A 31 -3.28 -0.94 12.94
CA VAL A 31 -2.58 0.04 12.10
C VAL A 31 -3.54 0.70 11.11
N ILE A 32 -4.32 -0.10 10.38
CA ILE A 32 -5.33 0.40 9.43
C ILE A 32 -6.35 1.30 10.15
N SER A 33 -6.81 0.89 11.34
CA SER A 33 -7.82 1.65 12.10
C SER A 33 -7.26 2.93 12.69
N SER A 34 -5.99 2.95 13.09
CA SER A 34 -5.34 4.12 13.68
C SER A 34 -5.09 5.24 12.67
N ALA A 35 -4.83 4.88 11.41
CA ALA A 35 -4.68 5.83 10.31
C ALA A 35 -6.02 6.50 9.90
N TRP A 36 -7.16 6.02 10.41
CA TRP A 36 -8.50 6.38 9.95
C TRP A 36 -9.24 7.42 10.81
N TYR A 37 -8.80 7.67 12.06
CA TYR A 37 -9.60 8.42 13.02
C TYR A 37 -9.73 9.93 12.72
N ASP A 38 -9.01 10.46 11.73
CA ASP A 38 -9.09 11.86 11.34
C ASP A 38 -9.96 12.02 10.08
N THR A 39 -11.05 12.81 10.20
CA THR A 39 -11.96 13.50 9.24
C THR A 39 -12.13 13.05 7.77
N SER A 40 -11.63 11.88 7.39
CA SER A 40 -11.23 11.54 6.02
C SER A 40 -12.29 10.79 5.20
N ALA A 41 -13.36 10.28 5.84
CA ALA A 41 -14.39 9.52 5.12
C ALA A 41 -15.25 10.40 4.21
N ALA A 42 -15.61 11.61 4.65
CA ALA A 42 -16.35 12.56 3.84
C ALA A 42 -15.52 13.01 2.62
N GLU A 43 -14.25 13.32 2.84
CA GLU A 43 -13.31 13.70 1.78
C GLU A 43 -13.07 12.60 0.75
N ARG A 44 -12.91 11.35 1.20
CA ARG A 44 -12.80 10.20 0.29
C ARG A 44 -14.05 10.00 -0.52
N ASN A 45 -15.22 10.09 0.10
CA ASN A 45 -16.50 9.93 -0.60
C ASN A 45 -16.70 11.05 -1.63
N ALA A 46 -16.35 12.29 -1.28
CA ALA A 46 -16.35 13.42 -2.20
C ALA A 46 -15.42 13.18 -3.40
N THR A 47 -14.19 12.72 -3.14
CA THR A 47 -13.20 12.38 -4.18
C THR A 47 -13.69 11.23 -5.07
N THR A 48 -14.23 10.16 -4.48
CA THR A 48 -14.80 9.04 -5.24
C THR A 48 -15.96 9.50 -6.12
N SER A 49 -16.85 10.37 -5.60
CA SER A 49 -17.94 10.94 -6.40
C SER A 49 -17.44 11.80 -7.55
N LEU A 50 -16.36 12.56 -7.35
CA LEU A 50 -15.72 13.33 -8.43
C LEU A 50 -15.26 12.40 -9.56
N VAL A 51 -14.56 11.33 -9.21
CA VAL A 51 -14.06 10.36 -10.20
C VAL A 51 -15.19 9.62 -10.91
N GLU A 52 -16.27 9.28 -10.21
CA GLU A 52 -17.44 8.62 -10.81
C GLU A 52 -18.21 9.53 -11.79
N ASN A 53 -18.27 10.83 -11.51
CA ASN A 53 -19.02 11.79 -12.33
C ASN A 53 -18.21 12.37 -13.49
N TYR A 54 -16.92 12.66 -13.29
CA TYR A 54 -16.07 13.39 -14.24
C TYR A 54 -14.91 12.54 -14.79
N GLY A 55 -14.70 11.33 -14.27
CA GLY A 55 -13.55 10.51 -14.61
C GLY A 55 -12.31 10.83 -13.76
N HIS A 56 -11.25 10.04 -13.95
CA HIS A 56 -10.03 10.07 -13.15
C HIS A 56 -8.89 10.87 -13.79
N VAL A 57 -9.04 11.33 -15.04
CA VAL A 57 -8.00 12.10 -15.76
C VAL A 57 -8.34 13.57 -15.64
N LEU A 58 -7.40 14.38 -15.16
CA LEU A 58 -7.56 15.84 -15.07
C LEU A 58 -7.20 16.47 -16.42
N ASP A 59 -8.14 16.41 -17.37
CA ASP A 59 -8.03 17.18 -18.60
C ASP A 59 -8.53 18.63 -18.40
N GLU A 60 -8.34 19.48 -19.42
CA GLU A 60 -8.74 20.89 -19.34
C GLU A 60 -10.26 21.08 -19.12
N ASN A 61 -11.08 20.14 -19.59
CA ASN A 61 -12.53 20.22 -19.38
C ASN A 61 -12.90 19.81 -17.96
N TRP A 62 -12.19 18.85 -17.37
CA TRP A 62 -12.44 18.36 -16.02
C TRP A 62 -12.42 19.50 -15.01
N VAL A 63 -11.37 20.35 -15.04
CA VAL A 63 -11.24 21.48 -14.09
C VAL A 63 -12.35 22.51 -14.30
N PHE A 64 -12.68 22.81 -15.56
CA PHE A 64 -13.74 23.76 -15.89
C PHE A 64 -15.12 23.26 -15.44
N ASP A 65 -15.45 22.01 -15.76
CA ASP A 65 -16.75 21.40 -15.47
C ASP A 65 -16.95 21.24 -13.94
N VAL A 66 -15.91 20.83 -13.21
CA VAL A 66 -15.95 20.72 -11.75
C VAL A 66 -16.07 22.09 -11.09
N ALA A 67 -15.33 23.09 -11.57
CA ALA A 67 -15.41 24.45 -11.03
C ALA A 67 -16.81 25.07 -11.22
N ALA A 68 -17.38 24.93 -12.42
CA ALA A 68 -18.71 25.44 -12.74
C ALA A 68 -19.82 24.74 -11.92
N ASP A 69 -19.77 23.40 -11.82
CA ASP A 69 -20.70 22.65 -10.97
C ASP A 69 -20.56 23.06 -9.50
N ASN A 70 -19.34 23.25 -9.01
CA ASN A 70 -19.10 23.60 -7.62
C ASN A 70 -19.61 25.01 -7.28
N GLU A 71 -19.49 25.99 -8.18
CA GLU A 71 -20.04 27.34 -8.01
C GLU A 71 -21.58 27.32 -7.93
N GLU A 72 -22.25 26.52 -8.79
CA GLU A 72 -23.70 26.33 -8.73
C GLU A 72 -24.12 25.70 -7.39
N ARG A 73 -23.41 24.66 -6.95
CA ARG A 73 -23.69 23.98 -5.68
C ARG A 73 -23.44 24.87 -4.45
N LEU A 74 -22.37 25.67 -4.45
CA LEU A 74 -22.10 26.63 -3.38
C LEU A 74 -23.19 27.72 -3.31
N THR A 75 -23.67 28.19 -4.46
CA THR A 75 -24.78 29.15 -4.53
C THR A 75 -26.06 28.55 -3.94
N ALA A 76 -26.42 27.34 -4.37
CA ALA A 76 -27.59 26.62 -3.84
C ALA A 76 -27.48 26.33 -2.33
N PHE A 77 -26.29 25.99 -1.85
CA PHE A 77 -26.00 25.80 -0.43
C PHE A 77 -26.23 27.09 0.38
N ASN A 78 -25.70 28.22 -0.11
CA ASN A 78 -25.88 29.53 0.52
C ASN A 78 -27.35 29.94 0.58
N GLU A 79 -28.10 29.76 -0.51
CA GLU A 79 -29.53 30.08 -0.57
C GLU A 79 -30.37 29.20 0.37
N THR A 80 -30.12 27.90 0.37
CA THR A 80 -30.87 26.92 1.18
C THR A 80 -30.62 27.12 2.68
N ASN A 81 -29.39 27.47 3.06
CA ASN A 81 -28.97 27.56 4.45
C ASN A 81 -28.90 29.01 4.97
N ASN A 82 -29.28 30.00 4.16
CA ASN A 82 -29.18 31.43 4.46
C ASN A 82 -27.78 31.84 4.95
N LYS A 83 -26.74 31.30 4.29
CA LYS A 83 -25.33 31.62 4.52
C LYS A 83 -24.79 32.48 3.37
N THR A 84 -23.65 33.13 3.60
CA THR A 84 -22.95 33.95 2.59
C THR A 84 -21.47 33.59 2.59
N ILE A 85 -21.18 32.38 2.12
CA ILE A 85 -19.84 31.83 2.06
C ILE A 85 -19.30 32.00 0.65
N SER A 86 -18.11 32.58 0.52
CA SER A 86 -17.41 32.74 -0.76
C SER A 86 -16.56 31.53 -1.15
N SER A 87 -16.06 30.78 -0.17
CA SER A 87 -15.27 29.57 -0.35
C SER A 87 -15.58 28.57 0.76
N ALA A 88 -15.90 27.35 0.38
CA ALA A 88 -16.07 26.25 1.32
C ALA A 88 -14.72 25.83 1.93
N SER A 89 -13.64 25.82 1.15
CA SER A 89 -12.30 25.45 1.61
C SER A 89 -11.79 26.38 2.73
N ASP A 90 -11.98 27.70 2.58
CA ASP A 90 -11.70 28.69 3.64
C ASP A 90 -12.46 28.36 4.92
N GLN A 91 -13.72 27.95 4.81
CA GLN A 91 -14.55 27.65 5.96
C GLN A 91 -14.12 26.37 6.68
N VAL A 92 -13.72 25.33 5.93
CA VAL A 92 -13.12 24.11 6.51
C VAL A 92 -11.79 24.43 7.19
N ALA A 93 -10.95 25.25 6.56
CA ALA A 93 -9.63 25.61 7.09
C ALA A 93 -9.68 26.33 8.44
N HIS A 94 -10.74 27.11 8.70
CA HIS A 94 -10.96 27.78 9.99
C HIS A 94 -11.58 26.88 11.07
N GLY A 95 -11.85 25.62 10.74
CA GLY A 95 -12.42 24.62 11.63
C GLY A 95 -13.95 24.55 11.51
N ILE A 96 -14.45 23.36 11.22
CA ILE A 96 -15.88 23.04 11.19
C ILE A 96 -16.22 22.16 12.37
N ASP A 97 -17.36 22.42 13.01
CA ASP A 97 -17.96 21.47 13.93
C ASP A 97 -18.49 20.28 13.13
N ILE A 98 -17.78 19.14 13.19
CA ILE A 98 -18.16 17.90 12.50
C ILE A 98 -19.52 17.34 12.95
N THR A 99 -20.10 17.86 14.04
CA THR A 99 -21.45 17.52 14.47
C THR A 99 -22.54 18.38 13.81
N ASP A 100 -22.16 19.45 13.10
CA ASP A 100 -23.08 20.26 12.29
C ASP A 100 -23.64 19.38 11.15
N PRO A 101 -24.98 19.28 11.01
CA PRO A 101 -25.61 18.57 9.89
C PRO A 101 -25.12 19.02 8.50
N LEU A 102 -24.61 20.26 8.38
CA LEU A 102 -24.11 20.84 7.15
C LEU A 102 -22.62 20.54 6.89
N ALA A 103 -21.89 19.99 7.86
CA ALA A 103 -20.45 19.78 7.77
C ALA A 103 -20.06 18.89 6.57
N ILE A 104 -20.84 17.83 6.31
CA ILE A 104 -20.53 16.89 5.22
C ILE A 104 -20.63 17.57 3.85
N GLU A 105 -21.69 18.35 3.63
CA GLU A 105 -21.90 19.07 2.36
C GLU A 105 -20.83 20.14 2.15
N LEU A 106 -20.46 20.85 3.22
CA LEU A 106 -19.40 21.85 3.20
C LEU A 106 -18.02 21.24 2.93
N ILE A 107 -17.72 20.06 3.51
CA ILE A 107 -16.50 19.30 3.21
C ILE A 107 -16.49 18.87 1.74
N GLU A 108 -17.63 18.41 1.20
CA GLU A 108 -17.69 18.00 -0.21
C GLU A 108 -17.40 19.17 -1.16
N LEU A 109 -17.98 20.34 -0.89
CA LEU A 109 -17.70 21.57 -1.65
C LEU A 109 -16.23 21.97 -1.53
N ALA A 110 -15.67 21.93 -0.33
CA ALA A 110 -14.28 22.29 -0.08
C ALA A 110 -13.29 21.35 -0.79
N VAL A 111 -13.57 20.05 -0.82
CA VAL A 111 -12.73 19.07 -1.53
C VAL A 111 -12.72 19.36 -3.02
N ARG A 112 -13.87 19.73 -3.60
CA ARG A 112 -13.98 20.10 -5.02
C ARG A 112 -13.20 21.38 -5.32
N GLU A 113 -13.32 22.40 -4.48
CA GLU A 113 -12.50 23.63 -4.58
C GLU A 113 -11.01 23.28 -4.55
N ALA A 114 -10.59 22.47 -3.58
CA ALA A 114 -9.20 22.07 -3.44
C ALA A 114 -8.65 21.35 -4.68
N TYR A 115 -9.41 20.41 -5.30
CA TYR A 115 -8.95 19.78 -6.55
C TYR A 115 -8.81 20.77 -7.71
N VAL A 116 -9.73 21.73 -7.84
CA VAL A 116 -9.68 22.75 -8.90
C VAL A 116 -8.47 23.67 -8.72
N GLU A 117 -8.19 24.06 -7.49
CA GLU A 117 -7.04 24.90 -7.14
C GLU A 117 -5.72 24.16 -7.36
N GLU A 118 -5.57 22.98 -6.76
CA GLU A 118 -4.36 22.13 -6.84
C GLU A 118 -4.07 21.70 -8.28
N ALA A 119 -5.10 21.41 -9.09
CA ALA A 119 -4.91 21.02 -10.49
C ALA A 119 -4.18 22.09 -11.33
N GLN A 120 -4.34 23.38 -10.98
CA GLN A 120 -3.68 24.49 -11.66
C GLN A 120 -2.19 24.56 -11.31
N LEU A 121 -1.81 24.07 -10.12
CA LEU A 121 -0.44 24.11 -9.60
C LEU A 121 0.42 22.95 -10.13
N ILE A 122 -0.18 21.84 -10.57
CA ILE A 122 0.53 20.63 -11.01
C ILE A 122 1.66 20.95 -12.00
N TYR A 123 1.41 21.79 -13.00
CA TYR A 123 2.44 22.12 -13.99
C TYR A 123 3.59 22.92 -13.39
N GLU A 124 3.28 23.94 -12.58
CA GLU A 124 4.29 24.80 -11.96
C GLU A 124 5.16 23.99 -10.98
N GLU A 125 4.58 23.08 -10.21
CA GLU A 125 5.32 22.25 -9.27
C GLU A 125 6.23 21.24 -9.96
N TYR A 126 5.74 20.56 -11.00
CA TYR A 126 6.59 19.61 -11.73
C TYR A 126 7.69 20.31 -12.54
N GLU A 127 7.48 21.51 -13.11
CA GLU A 127 8.54 22.25 -13.80
C GLU A 127 9.72 22.62 -12.87
N GLN A 128 9.47 22.77 -11.57
CA GLN A 128 10.51 23.09 -10.60
C GLN A 128 11.39 21.87 -10.23
N ILE A 129 10.92 20.65 -10.49
CA ILE A 129 11.66 19.43 -10.17
C ILE A 129 12.75 19.21 -11.22
N THR A 130 14.01 19.36 -10.81
CA THR A 130 15.17 19.08 -11.66
C THR A 130 15.96 17.89 -11.13
N MET A 131 16.33 16.94 -12.01
CA MET A 131 17.08 15.75 -11.60
C MET A 131 18.43 16.10 -10.95
N ASP A 132 19.09 17.16 -11.43
CA ASP A 132 20.31 17.67 -10.82
C ASP A 132 20.04 18.22 -9.42
N GLY A 133 18.94 18.98 -9.22
CA GLY A 133 18.54 19.46 -7.90
C GLY A 133 18.26 18.32 -6.92
N LEU A 134 17.59 17.26 -7.37
CA LEU A 134 17.35 16.07 -6.54
C LEU A 134 18.64 15.31 -6.22
N ALA A 135 19.58 15.27 -7.15
CA ALA A 135 20.89 14.67 -6.92
C ALA A 135 21.66 15.43 -5.83
N GLU A 136 21.70 16.76 -5.92
CA GLU A 136 22.36 17.63 -4.93
C GLU A 136 21.70 17.50 -3.55
N GLU A 137 20.36 17.48 -3.48
CA GLU A 137 19.64 17.27 -2.23
C GLU A 137 20.00 15.91 -1.59
N ALA A 138 20.07 14.85 -2.38
CA ALA A 138 20.48 13.52 -1.89
C ALA A 138 21.97 13.49 -1.47
N ILE A 139 22.85 14.16 -2.20
CA ILE A 139 24.28 14.28 -1.87
C ILE A 139 24.44 14.97 -0.52
N ASP A 140 23.74 16.08 -0.31
CA ASP A 140 23.76 16.85 0.92
C ASP A 140 23.15 16.06 2.09
N GLN A 141 22.00 15.42 1.88
CA GLN A 141 21.30 14.65 2.91
C GLN A 141 22.15 13.50 3.46
N TYR A 142 22.89 12.82 2.59
CA TYR A 142 23.72 11.67 2.96
C TYR A 142 25.21 12.00 3.13
N ALA A 143 25.60 13.27 2.99
CA ALA A 143 26.99 13.73 3.04
C ALA A 143 27.93 12.90 2.15
N LEU A 144 27.53 12.70 0.89
CA LEU A 144 28.27 11.89 -0.08
C LEU A 144 29.48 12.65 -0.62
N GLU A 145 30.62 11.96 -0.75
CA GLU A 145 31.87 12.58 -1.20
C GLU A 145 32.53 11.81 -2.36
N GLY A 146 33.29 12.55 -3.18
CA GLY A 146 34.12 12.01 -4.25
C GLY A 146 33.33 11.20 -5.28
N ASN A 147 33.71 9.94 -5.47
CA ASN A 147 33.07 9.06 -6.46
C ASN A 147 31.58 8.80 -6.17
N GLN A 148 31.12 8.99 -4.93
CA GLN A 148 29.70 8.79 -4.57
C GLN A 148 28.82 9.90 -5.13
N THR A 149 29.33 11.14 -5.14
CA THR A 149 28.69 12.31 -5.74
C THR A 149 28.50 12.11 -7.25
N GLU A 150 29.58 11.72 -7.95
CA GLU A 150 29.53 11.43 -9.39
C GLU A 150 28.57 10.26 -9.70
N TRP A 151 28.58 9.22 -8.87
CA TRP A 151 27.63 8.12 -9.00
C TRP A 151 26.18 8.61 -8.85
N MET A 152 25.90 9.48 -7.88
CA MET A 152 24.56 10.01 -7.62
C MET A 152 24.03 10.83 -8.80
N HIS A 153 24.82 11.76 -9.33
CA HIS A 153 24.45 12.50 -10.55
C HIS A 153 24.13 11.57 -11.72
N ASN A 154 24.94 10.53 -11.93
CA ASN A 154 24.68 9.56 -13.00
C ASN A 154 23.38 8.77 -12.78
N GLN A 155 23.01 8.45 -11.54
CA GLN A 155 21.72 7.79 -11.25
C GLN A 155 20.53 8.70 -11.55
N TYR A 156 20.57 9.95 -11.08
CA TYR A 156 19.49 10.91 -11.33
C TYR A 156 19.41 11.32 -12.81
N ALA A 157 20.55 11.43 -13.50
CA ALA A 157 20.58 11.64 -14.94
C ALA A 157 19.91 10.48 -15.70
N ALA A 158 20.15 9.23 -15.31
CA ALA A 158 19.44 8.07 -15.89
C ALA A 158 17.93 8.09 -15.56
N TYR A 159 17.54 8.72 -14.44
CA TYR A 159 16.15 8.90 -14.03
C TYR A 159 15.40 9.96 -14.84
N SER A 160 16.10 10.90 -15.51
CA SER A 160 15.49 11.96 -16.31
C SER A 160 14.58 11.43 -17.42
N GLU A 161 15.00 10.39 -18.14
CA GLU A 161 14.20 9.79 -19.22
C GLU A 161 12.84 9.30 -18.71
N ARG A 162 12.82 8.72 -17.50
CA ARG A 162 11.57 8.23 -16.90
C ARG A 162 10.68 9.38 -16.44
N TYR A 163 11.28 10.43 -15.90
CA TYR A 163 10.57 11.62 -15.47
C TYR A 163 9.91 12.34 -16.66
N ASP A 164 10.64 12.51 -17.77
CA ASP A 164 10.09 13.05 -19.01
C ASP A 164 8.93 12.19 -19.55
N ALA A 165 9.08 10.87 -19.49
CA ALA A 165 8.02 9.94 -19.89
C ALA A 165 6.76 10.05 -19.01
N LEU A 166 6.92 10.33 -17.71
CA LEU A 166 5.80 10.56 -16.79
C LEU A 166 5.01 11.80 -17.20
N LEU A 167 5.70 12.90 -17.48
CA LEU A 167 5.09 14.15 -17.92
C LEU A 167 4.40 14.01 -19.28
N HIS A 168 5.05 13.33 -20.23
CA HIS A 168 4.51 13.11 -21.57
C HIS A 168 3.26 12.22 -21.57
N GLN A 169 3.20 11.24 -20.67
CA GLN A 169 2.04 10.34 -20.49
C GLN A 169 0.98 10.92 -19.54
N GLU A 170 1.22 12.12 -19.00
CA GLU A 170 0.31 12.82 -18.09
C GLU A 170 -0.06 12.00 -16.84
N GLU A 171 0.85 11.14 -16.37
CA GLU A 171 0.56 10.28 -15.22
C GLU A 171 0.31 11.10 -13.94
N ASN A 172 0.94 12.27 -13.85
CA ASN A 172 0.76 13.26 -12.78
C ASN A 172 -0.66 13.83 -12.72
N LYS A 173 -1.41 13.82 -13.84
CA LYS A 173 -2.76 14.41 -13.97
C LYS A 173 -3.86 13.38 -13.79
N THR A 174 -3.76 12.57 -12.73
CA THR A 174 -4.82 11.63 -12.39
C THR A 174 -5.32 11.83 -10.97
N VAL A 175 -6.62 11.81 -10.76
CA VAL A 175 -7.24 12.08 -9.45
C VAL A 175 -6.90 10.95 -8.49
N PHE A 176 -6.44 11.30 -7.30
CA PHE A 176 -6.26 10.41 -6.16
C PHE A 176 -6.64 11.14 -4.88
N TYR A 177 -6.70 10.46 -3.73
CA TYR A 177 -7.09 11.07 -2.46
C TYR A 177 -6.10 12.14 -1.98
N LEU A 178 -6.47 13.40 -2.19
CA LEU A 178 -5.69 14.57 -1.76
C LEU A 178 -5.41 14.56 -0.25
N GLY A 179 -4.13 14.73 0.11
CA GLY A 179 -3.69 14.90 1.50
C GLY A 179 -3.84 13.64 2.37
N GLN A 180 -4.22 12.50 1.79
CA GLN A 180 -4.42 11.26 2.53
C GLN A 180 -3.26 10.29 2.29
N GLN A 181 -2.63 9.86 3.39
CA GLN A 181 -1.54 8.87 3.39
C GLN A 181 -2.02 7.43 3.08
N THR A 182 -2.93 7.28 2.12
CA THR A 182 -3.55 6.01 1.76
C THR A 182 -2.52 5.07 1.13
N HIS A 183 -1.61 5.62 0.31
CA HIS A 183 -0.53 4.86 -0.32
C HIS A 183 0.50 4.40 0.72
N ALA A 184 1.05 5.30 1.52
CA ALA A 184 1.95 4.94 2.63
C ALA A 184 1.29 3.93 3.60
N THR A 185 0.03 4.14 3.98
CA THR A 185 -0.67 3.19 4.88
C THR A 185 -0.74 1.79 4.30
N LEU A 186 -1.08 1.65 3.01
CA LEU A 186 -1.15 0.35 2.36
C LEU A 186 0.23 -0.29 2.23
N TYR A 187 1.18 0.40 1.60
CA TYR A 187 2.44 -0.21 1.19
C TYR A 187 3.54 -0.11 2.25
N GLU A 188 3.69 1.04 2.91
CA GLU A 188 4.70 1.23 3.95
C GLU A 188 4.29 0.58 5.27
N HIS A 189 3.01 0.58 5.62
CA HIS A 189 2.59 0.00 6.89
C HIS A 189 2.05 -1.43 6.74
N VAL A 190 0.96 -1.64 6.01
CA VAL A 190 0.31 -2.97 5.94
C VAL A 190 1.23 -4.01 5.29
N PHE A 191 1.79 -3.74 4.11
CA PHE A 191 2.68 -4.69 3.44
C PHE A 191 4.00 -4.90 4.21
N ARG A 192 4.65 -3.84 4.69
CA ARG A 192 5.91 -3.94 5.44
C ARG A 192 5.75 -4.73 6.74
N TYR A 193 4.74 -4.43 7.55
CA TYR A 193 4.49 -5.16 8.79
C TYR A 193 4.10 -6.61 8.52
N SER A 194 3.33 -6.86 7.46
CA SER A 194 3.04 -8.23 7.02
C SER A 194 4.29 -8.98 6.59
N LEU A 195 5.19 -8.36 5.82
CA LEU A 195 6.46 -8.96 5.40
C LEU A 195 7.32 -9.37 6.59
N ILE A 196 7.52 -8.44 7.54
CA ILE A 196 8.32 -8.70 8.75
C ILE A 196 7.65 -9.78 9.61
N GLY A 197 6.37 -9.63 9.93
CA GLY A 197 5.65 -10.58 10.76
C GLY A 197 5.56 -11.99 10.16
N LEU A 198 5.26 -12.08 8.86
CA LEU A 198 5.24 -13.36 8.14
C LEU A 198 6.63 -13.98 8.10
N SER A 199 7.71 -13.23 7.90
CA SER A 199 9.07 -13.80 7.91
C SER A 199 9.37 -14.55 9.22
N ILE A 200 8.97 -13.97 10.36
CA ILE A 200 9.14 -14.59 11.69
C ILE A 200 8.27 -15.84 11.82
N ILE A 201 6.97 -15.73 11.50
CA ILE A 201 6.02 -16.84 11.61
C ILE A 201 6.44 -18.02 10.72
N LEU A 202 6.84 -17.75 9.48
CA LEU A 202 7.27 -18.76 8.50
C LEU A 202 8.59 -19.42 8.90
N THR A 203 9.49 -18.69 9.55
CA THR A 203 10.72 -19.25 10.14
C THR A 203 10.35 -20.26 11.24
N LEU A 204 9.49 -19.84 12.18
CA LEU A 204 9.05 -20.69 13.29
C LEU A 204 8.26 -21.91 12.80
N LEU A 205 7.40 -21.75 11.79
CA LEU A 205 6.68 -22.81 11.11
C LEU A 205 7.64 -23.85 10.52
N THR A 206 8.68 -23.38 9.84
CA THR A 206 9.69 -24.22 9.19
C THR A 206 10.51 -24.98 10.24
N ALA A 207 11.04 -24.28 11.24
CA ALA A 207 11.79 -24.87 12.34
C ALA A 207 10.93 -25.90 13.10
N HIS A 208 9.66 -25.60 13.37
CA HIS A 208 8.73 -26.53 14.00
C HIS A 208 8.51 -27.79 13.15
N SER A 209 8.36 -27.64 11.83
CA SER A 209 8.17 -28.77 10.91
C SER A 209 9.37 -29.73 10.90
N VAL A 210 10.57 -29.18 10.76
CA VAL A 210 11.82 -29.95 10.64
C VAL A 210 12.15 -30.63 11.98
N ASN A 211 12.08 -29.90 13.09
CA ASN A 211 12.47 -30.38 14.41
C ASN A 211 11.40 -31.23 15.12
N TYR A 212 10.19 -31.35 14.56
CA TYR A 212 9.08 -32.04 15.22
C TYR A 212 9.45 -33.44 15.71
N GLU A 213 9.99 -34.30 14.86
CA GLU A 213 10.26 -35.70 15.24
C GLU A 213 11.40 -35.82 16.27
N HIS A 214 12.30 -34.85 16.31
CA HIS A 214 13.35 -34.78 17.31
C HIS A 214 12.77 -34.36 18.66
N ALA A 215 11.93 -33.31 18.67
CA ALA A 215 11.29 -32.79 19.88
C ALA A 215 10.37 -33.81 20.57
N TYR A 216 9.74 -34.70 19.82
CA TYR A 216 8.86 -35.76 20.36
C TYR A 216 9.55 -37.14 20.50
N GLY A 217 10.86 -37.23 20.27
CA GLY A 217 11.63 -38.48 20.45
C GLY A 217 11.30 -39.59 19.44
N THR A 218 10.60 -39.27 18.36
CA THR A 218 10.14 -40.23 17.33
C THR A 218 11.12 -40.37 16.16
N ALA A 219 12.15 -39.53 16.10
CA ALA A 219 13.11 -39.47 14.99
C ALA A 219 13.75 -40.83 14.65
N GLN A 220 14.28 -41.57 15.64
CA GLN A 220 14.97 -42.85 15.41
C GLN A 220 14.03 -43.93 14.84
N HIS A 221 12.78 -43.94 15.30
CA HIS A 221 11.75 -44.89 14.83
C HIS A 221 11.26 -44.56 13.43
N ILE A 222 11.17 -43.28 13.09
CA ILE A 222 10.64 -42.85 11.80
C ILE A 222 11.70 -43.00 10.71
N TYR A 223 12.92 -42.50 10.94
CA TYR A 223 13.98 -42.46 9.93
C TYR A 223 14.58 -43.84 9.59
N SER A 224 14.40 -44.84 10.45
CA SER A 224 14.79 -46.23 10.15
C SER A 224 13.90 -46.89 9.08
N THR A 225 12.72 -46.34 8.79
CA THR A 225 11.78 -46.91 7.80
C THR A 225 12.03 -46.38 6.37
N ALA A 226 11.69 -47.18 5.35
CA ALA A 226 11.77 -46.75 3.95
C ALA A 226 10.92 -45.52 3.62
N ARG A 227 9.83 -45.31 4.38
CA ARG A 227 8.93 -44.17 4.23
C ARG A 227 9.43 -42.93 4.97
N GLY A 228 10.08 -43.10 6.13
CA GLY A 228 10.76 -42.01 6.83
C GLY A 228 11.89 -41.38 6.04
N ARG A 229 12.60 -42.14 5.21
CA ARG A 229 13.64 -41.61 4.31
C ARG A 229 13.11 -40.62 3.25
N ARG A 230 11.80 -40.64 2.95
CA ARG A 230 11.14 -39.68 2.04
C ARG A 230 10.31 -38.63 2.77
N LEU A 231 10.37 -38.60 4.11
CA LEU A 231 9.58 -37.69 4.93
C LEU A 231 10.00 -36.23 4.73
N LEU A 232 11.30 -35.96 4.58
CA LEU A 232 11.82 -34.60 4.40
C LEU A 232 11.19 -33.89 3.19
N PHE A 233 11.08 -34.59 2.04
CA PHE A 233 10.40 -34.03 0.86
C PHE A 233 8.92 -33.75 1.13
N THR A 234 8.26 -34.62 1.90
CA THR A 234 6.85 -34.42 2.27
C THR A 234 6.67 -33.24 3.23
N LYS A 235 7.62 -33.05 4.16
CA LYS A 235 7.67 -31.88 5.05
C LYS A 235 7.93 -30.60 4.28
N TRP A 236 8.85 -30.62 3.32
CA TRP A 236 9.11 -29.50 2.42
C TRP A 236 7.83 -29.08 1.68
N LEU A 237 7.12 -30.04 1.07
CA LEU A 237 5.85 -29.77 0.39
C LEU A 237 4.80 -29.21 1.36
N ALA A 238 4.70 -29.80 2.57
CA ALA A 238 3.76 -29.36 3.59
C ALA A 238 4.05 -27.94 4.09
N VAL A 239 5.32 -27.60 4.34
CA VAL A 239 5.77 -26.27 4.75
C VAL A 239 5.44 -25.23 3.69
N ASN A 240 5.75 -25.50 2.41
CA ASN A 240 5.41 -24.61 1.31
C ASN A 240 3.90 -24.39 1.18
N ALA A 241 3.11 -25.48 1.22
CA ALA A 241 1.66 -25.39 1.16
C ALA A 241 1.08 -24.61 2.35
N SER A 242 1.55 -24.86 3.57
CA SER A 242 1.11 -24.08 4.74
C SER A 242 1.56 -22.62 4.67
N SER A 243 2.77 -22.35 4.19
CA SER A 243 3.29 -20.99 4.06
C SER A 243 2.43 -20.19 3.08
N PHE A 244 2.13 -20.76 1.91
CA PHE A 244 1.24 -20.15 0.94
C PHE A 244 -0.14 -19.84 1.54
N LEU A 245 -0.74 -20.78 2.26
CA LEU A 245 -2.04 -20.57 2.92
C LEU A 245 -1.99 -19.49 4.00
N ILE A 246 -0.94 -19.46 4.83
CA ILE A 246 -0.77 -18.47 5.90
C ILE A 246 -0.56 -17.08 5.32
N ILE A 247 0.32 -16.92 4.33
CA ILE A 247 0.54 -15.65 3.62
C ILE A 247 -0.77 -15.16 3.03
N THR A 248 -1.49 -16.05 2.32
CA THR A 248 -2.77 -15.71 1.70
C THR A 248 -3.81 -15.29 2.74
N ALA A 249 -3.93 -16.01 3.86
CA ALA A 249 -4.90 -15.67 4.91
C ALA A 249 -4.59 -14.30 5.54
N VAL A 250 -3.34 -14.03 5.90
CA VAL A 250 -2.92 -12.76 6.51
C VAL A 250 -3.15 -11.60 5.54
N LEU A 251 -2.69 -11.72 4.30
CA LEU A 251 -2.85 -10.67 3.29
C LEU A 251 -4.31 -10.47 2.91
N ALA A 252 -5.07 -11.55 2.66
CA ALA A 252 -6.48 -11.43 2.29
C ALA A 252 -7.31 -10.75 3.37
N ILE A 253 -7.11 -11.10 4.65
CA ILE A 253 -7.82 -10.45 5.76
C ILE A 253 -7.39 -8.99 5.88
N SER A 254 -6.09 -8.70 5.85
CA SER A 254 -5.58 -7.33 6.01
C SER A 254 -6.04 -6.41 4.87
N LEU A 255 -5.97 -6.88 3.62
CA LEU A 255 -6.45 -6.15 2.45
C LEU A 255 -7.97 -6.01 2.45
N THR A 256 -8.72 -7.03 2.88
CA THR A 256 -10.18 -6.92 3.01
C THR A 256 -10.55 -5.82 3.99
N VAL A 257 -9.89 -5.77 5.16
CA VAL A 257 -10.12 -4.71 6.14
C VAL A 257 -9.76 -3.34 5.57
N PHE A 258 -8.61 -3.23 4.89
CA PHE A 258 -8.17 -1.99 4.26
C PHE A 258 -9.14 -1.49 3.18
N PHE A 259 -9.56 -2.33 2.24
CA PHE A 259 -10.48 -1.94 1.16
C PHE A 259 -11.95 -1.84 1.60
N SER A 260 -12.33 -2.46 2.73
CA SER A 260 -13.65 -2.23 3.33
C SER A 260 -13.78 -0.85 3.98
N THR A 261 -12.64 -0.25 4.36
CA THR A 261 -12.58 1.07 4.99
C THR A 261 -12.25 2.18 3.99
N ASN A 262 -11.49 1.86 2.93
CA ASN A 262 -11.11 2.78 1.85
C ASN A 262 -11.71 2.31 0.52
N SER A 263 -12.72 3.01 0.03
CA SER A 263 -13.39 2.67 -1.23
C SER A 263 -12.56 3.09 -2.43
N PHE A 264 -11.66 2.24 -2.91
CA PHE A 264 -10.89 2.46 -4.15
C PHE A 264 -11.74 2.44 -5.45
N SER A 265 -13.07 2.60 -5.35
CA SER A 265 -13.94 2.79 -6.51
C SER A 265 -13.43 3.97 -7.34
N GLY A 266 -13.23 3.76 -8.64
CA GLY A 266 -12.67 4.75 -9.56
C GLY A 266 -11.14 4.90 -9.51
N MET A 267 -10.46 4.55 -8.42
CA MET A 267 -9.02 4.83 -8.22
C MET A 267 -8.08 3.77 -8.78
N TRP A 268 -8.58 2.59 -9.15
CA TRP A 268 -7.74 1.47 -9.61
C TRP A 268 -6.91 1.75 -10.87
N ASN A 269 -7.40 2.65 -11.72
CA ASN A 269 -6.76 3.03 -12.98
C ASN A 269 -5.94 4.33 -12.87
N THR A 270 -5.98 5.03 -11.73
CA THR A 270 -5.10 6.16 -11.42
C THR A 270 -3.65 5.68 -11.36
N TYR A 271 -2.72 6.51 -11.80
CA TYR A 271 -1.29 6.21 -11.72
C TYR A 271 -0.75 6.41 -10.30
N VAL A 272 0.22 5.58 -9.92
CA VAL A 272 0.93 5.74 -8.64
C VAL A 272 1.72 7.06 -8.57
N SER A 273 2.20 7.51 -9.73
CA SER A 273 2.94 8.74 -9.97
C SER A 273 2.08 10.01 -10.03
N SER A 274 0.77 9.89 -9.75
CA SER A 274 -0.15 11.01 -9.62
C SER A 274 0.36 12.06 -8.62
N TYR A 275 0.14 13.33 -8.95
CA TYR A 275 0.37 14.45 -8.03
C TYR A 275 -0.39 14.28 -6.71
N PHE A 276 -1.66 13.87 -6.79
CA PHE A 276 -2.51 13.71 -5.62
C PHE A 276 -2.15 12.49 -4.76
N ASN A 277 -1.24 11.63 -5.23
CA ASN A 277 -0.75 10.48 -4.47
C ASN A 277 0.59 10.76 -3.76
N MET A 278 1.06 12.01 -3.72
CA MET A 278 2.31 12.35 -3.05
C MET A 278 2.15 12.42 -1.53
N ASP A 279 2.94 11.61 -0.82
CA ASP A 279 3.04 11.65 0.65
C ASP A 279 4.27 12.47 1.14
N GLY A 280 4.97 13.12 0.21
CA GLY A 280 6.19 13.89 0.48
C GLY A 280 6.47 14.91 -0.63
N PRO A 281 7.64 15.58 -0.62
CA PRO A 281 7.94 16.67 -1.56
C PRO A 281 8.16 16.19 -3.00
N LEU A 282 8.16 14.88 -3.25
CA LEU A 282 8.43 14.31 -4.57
C LEU A 282 7.37 13.29 -4.99
N PRO A 283 7.05 13.23 -6.30
CA PRO A 283 6.21 12.20 -6.87
C PRO A 283 6.78 10.81 -6.62
N TYR A 284 5.90 9.84 -6.39
CA TYR A 284 6.28 8.44 -6.50
C TYR A 284 6.64 8.11 -7.94
N LEU A 285 7.94 8.07 -8.25
CA LEU A 285 8.42 7.70 -9.58
C LEU A 285 8.66 6.19 -9.69
N THR A 286 7.74 5.50 -10.35
CA THR A 286 7.88 4.08 -10.69
C THR A 286 8.68 3.92 -12.00
N TRP A 287 9.41 2.81 -12.18
CA TRP A 287 10.14 2.54 -13.44
C TRP A 287 9.25 2.37 -14.68
N TRP A 288 7.98 2.03 -14.47
CA TRP A 288 6.96 1.88 -15.51
C TRP A 288 5.72 2.70 -15.17
N PRO A 289 4.87 3.05 -16.15
CA PRO A 289 3.58 3.70 -15.89
C PRO A 289 2.62 2.70 -15.20
N LEU A 290 2.71 2.62 -13.87
CA LEU A 290 1.94 1.66 -13.07
C LEU A 290 0.71 2.34 -12.50
N THR A 291 -0.46 1.76 -12.79
CA THR A 291 -1.70 2.09 -12.10
C THR A 291 -1.72 1.50 -10.69
N MET A 292 -2.58 2.02 -9.81
CA MET A 292 -2.77 1.50 -8.46
C MET A 292 -3.03 -0.01 -8.43
N LEU A 293 -3.83 -0.54 -9.37
CA LEU A 293 -4.10 -1.97 -9.46
C LEU A 293 -2.86 -2.77 -9.85
N THR A 294 -2.14 -2.35 -10.89
CA THR A 294 -0.95 -3.06 -11.35
C THR A 294 0.16 -3.04 -10.31
N PHE A 295 0.29 -1.92 -9.59
CA PHE A 295 1.23 -1.79 -8.49
C PHE A 295 0.86 -2.70 -7.31
N LEU A 296 -0.43 -2.81 -6.94
CA LEU A 296 -0.89 -3.76 -5.91
C LEU A 296 -0.57 -5.21 -6.29
N ILE A 297 -0.82 -5.60 -7.54
CA ILE A 297 -0.49 -6.93 -8.05
C ILE A 297 1.03 -7.16 -7.98
N GLY A 298 1.83 -6.16 -8.38
CA GLY A 298 3.29 -6.20 -8.26
C GLY A 298 3.76 -6.40 -6.83
N ALA A 299 3.21 -5.64 -5.88
CA ALA A 299 3.50 -5.75 -4.45
C ALA A 299 3.15 -7.14 -3.90
N LEU A 300 2.02 -7.72 -4.30
CA LEU A 300 1.65 -9.09 -3.96
C LEU A 300 2.66 -10.09 -4.51
N ILE A 301 3.00 -10.01 -5.80
CA ILE A 301 3.97 -10.93 -6.43
C ILE A 301 5.30 -10.87 -5.71
N VAL A 302 5.85 -9.66 -5.49
CA VAL A 302 7.11 -9.46 -4.77
C VAL A 302 7.03 -10.05 -3.36
N THR A 303 5.94 -9.81 -2.64
CA THR A 303 5.73 -10.34 -1.28
C THR A 303 5.75 -11.86 -1.25
N TYR A 304 5.00 -12.53 -2.13
CA TYR A 304 5.01 -13.99 -2.21
C TYR A 304 6.39 -14.52 -2.61
N THR A 305 7.03 -13.92 -3.60
CA THR A 305 8.35 -14.35 -4.08
C THR A 305 9.41 -14.25 -2.97
N VAL A 306 9.47 -13.11 -2.27
CA VAL A 306 10.42 -12.89 -1.17
C VAL A 306 10.18 -13.89 -0.04
N LEU A 307 8.94 -14.00 0.44
CA LEU A 307 8.62 -14.88 1.57
C LEU A 307 8.80 -16.36 1.25
N LEU A 308 8.42 -16.82 0.05
CA LEU A 308 8.61 -18.22 -0.34
C LEU A 308 10.07 -18.55 -0.60
N THR A 309 10.86 -17.61 -1.13
CA THR A 309 12.32 -17.76 -1.25
C THR A 309 12.96 -17.86 0.14
N PHE A 310 12.54 -17.01 1.06
CA PHE A 310 12.99 -17.03 2.44
C PHE A 310 12.68 -18.36 3.13
N VAL A 311 11.47 -18.91 2.92
CA VAL A 311 11.11 -20.26 3.39
C VAL A 311 12.04 -21.33 2.84
N GLN A 312 12.47 -21.25 1.57
CA GLN A 312 13.44 -22.21 1.03
C GLN A 312 14.77 -22.14 1.78
N ILE A 313 15.29 -20.93 1.96
CA ILE A 313 16.58 -20.70 2.64
C ILE A 313 16.54 -21.29 4.05
N VAL A 314 15.50 -20.97 4.83
CA VAL A 314 15.33 -21.49 6.19
C VAL A 314 15.18 -23.00 6.19
N PHE A 315 14.39 -23.58 5.29
CA PHE A 315 14.17 -25.03 5.25
C PHE A 315 15.47 -25.80 4.99
N PHE A 316 16.25 -25.38 3.99
CA PHE A 316 17.52 -26.02 3.68
C PHE A 316 18.56 -25.79 4.77
N TYR A 317 18.58 -24.61 5.39
CA TYR A 317 19.47 -24.33 6.52
C TYR A 317 19.18 -25.26 7.71
N GLU A 318 17.91 -25.38 8.12
CA GLU A 318 17.50 -26.26 9.23
C GLU A 318 17.82 -27.73 8.93
N CYS A 319 17.54 -28.21 7.71
CA CYS A 319 17.83 -29.60 7.33
C CYS A 319 19.33 -29.96 7.37
N VAL A 320 20.24 -29.00 7.20
CA VAL A 320 21.69 -29.25 7.30
C VAL A 320 22.15 -29.42 8.75
N HIS A 321 21.42 -28.84 9.71
CA HIS A 321 21.81 -28.79 11.12
C HIS A 321 21.04 -29.78 12.02
N THR A 322 20.13 -30.57 11.44
CA THR A 322 19.38 -31.67 12.11
C THR A 322 19.86 -33.05 11.72
#